data_AF-A0A939KIG2-F1
#
_entry.id   AF-A0A939KIG2-F1
#
_cell.length_a   1.000
_cell.length_b   1.000
_cell.length_c   1.000
_cell.angle_alpha   90.00
_cell.angle_beta   90.00
_cell.angle_gamma   90.00
#
_symmetry.space_group_name_H-M   'P 1'
#
loop_
_entity.id
_entity.type
_entity.pdbx_description
1 polymer ?
#
loop_
_entity_poly.entity_id
_entity_poly.type
_entity_poly.pdbx_seq_one_letter_code
_entity_poly.pdbx_strand_id
1 'polypeptide(L)'
;MRGSGDGGRDGPGAWLPPASGEILLVTGNNFLRDETERIVAAAGGSLRTAADAAQAAAGWDNADIVLVGSDVRELPPRRRAPAVLLGVSGEDGNIWQLAAVLGAERVALLPEAAAWLAEHLSASRSPEAGGHVLGLTGGSGGAGASTAAAWLAQAAAGHGARTLLIDGDPWGGGLELTLAAEDTPGLRWPDLAEARGSIDHAQLSDSLPVAGGFSFLSWPGTRERPPAVDPASVAAVMDAARRGFEVVIVDIGRGTDSLRSFAWDCDRILLLATAQLKSAVAAARLLNELPPVDTGLVIRGNPGAGMDAPLIAESLGLPLHGVLPEVRGTGTAAELGRLLELGRRKPVRRFAAGVLELLDGDAP
;
A
#
# COMPACT_ATOMS: atom_id res chain seq x y z
N MET A 1 -38.14 46.20 -1.52
CA MET A 1 -37.95 44.77 -1.88
C MET A 1 -36.48 44.54 -2.20
N ARG A 2 -35.72 44.02 -1.23
CA ARG A 2 -34.38 43.46 -1.47
C ARG A 2 -34.44 42.05 -0.89
N GLY A 3 -34.35 41.06 -1.78
CA GLY A 3 -34.39 39.65 -1.42
C GLY A 3 -33.06 39.22 -0.83
N SER A 4 -33.14 38.64 0.36
CA SER A 4 -32.10 37.92 1.07
C SER A 4 -31.89 36.55 0.41
N GLY A 5 -30.74 36.35 -0.24
CA GLY A 5 -30.27 35.04 -0.67
C GLY A 5 -29.50 34.38 0.48
N ASP A 6 -30.13 33.38 1.08
CA ASP A 6 -29.53 32.49 2.07
C ASP A 6 -28.60 31.51 1.35
N GLY A 7 -27.28 31.75 1.48
CA GLY A 7 -26.23 30.88 0.95
C GLY A 7 -25.93 29.77 1.93
N GLY A 8 -26.70 28.68 1.82
CA GLY A 8 -26.36 27.40 2.45
C GLY A 8 -24.96 26.98 2.00
N ARG A 9 -24.03 26.95 2.95
CA ARG A 9 -22.70 26.37 2.75
C ARG A 9 -22.86 24.86 2.82
N ASP A 10 -22.89 24.22 1.65
CA ASP A 10 -22.60 22.79 1.55
C ASP A 10 -21.15 22.58 2.02
N GLY A 11 -20.99 21.90 3.15
CA GLY A 11 -19.68 21.41 3.59
C GLY A 11 -19.14 20.39 2.59
N PRO A 12 -17.81 20.19 2.51
CA PRO A 12 -17.26 19.14 1.66
C PRO A 12 -17.85 17.81 2.11
N GLY A 13 -18.62 17.18 1.22
CA GLY A 13 -19.26 15.91 1.47
C GLY A 13 -18.24 14.86 1.86
N ALA A 14 -18.63 13.98 2.79
CA ALA A 14 -17.84 12.81 3.14
C ALA A 14 -17.51 12.02 1.87
N TRP A 15 -16.21 11.78 1.67
CA TRP A 15 -15.65 11.05 0.55
C TRP A 15 -16.22 9.61 0.49
N LEU A 16 -16.71 9.21 -0.67
CA LEU A 16 -17.04 7.83 -1.02
C LEU A 16 -16.52 7.57 -2.44
N PRO A 17 -15.62 6.58 -2.64
CA PRO A 17 -15.10 6.26 -3.96
C PRO A 17 -16.18 5.64 -4.86
N PRO A 18 -16.15 5.89 -6.18
CA PRO A 18 -17.07 5.25 -7.12
C PRO A 18 -16.79 3.74 -7.21
N ALA A 19 -17.80 2.94 -6.88
CA ALA A 19 -17.73 1.49 -6.97
C ALA A 19 -17.80 1.04 -8.44
N SER A 20 -16.71 0.50 -8.98
CA SER A 20 -16.77 -0.36 -10.15
C SER A 20 -15.83 -1.55 -10.00
N GLY A 21 -16.14 -2.42 -9.03
CA GLY A 21 -15.41 -3.65 -8.69
C GLY A 21 -15.66 -4.79 -9.70
N GLU A 22 -15.04 -4.73 -10.87
CA GLU A 22 -15.18 -5.75 -11.91
C GLU A 22 -14.18 -6.89 -11.72
N ILE A 23 -14.71 -8.10 -11.42
CA ILE A 23 -13.90 -9.31 -11.29
C ILE A 23 -13.84 -10.04 -12.62
N LEU A 24 -12.64 -10.42 -13.06
CA LEU A 24 -12.45 -11.30 -14.20
C LEU A 24 -12.11 -12.72 -13.73
N LEU A 25 -12.88 -13.70 -14.17
CA LEU A 25 -12.56 -15.12 -14.03
C LEU A 25 -12.12 -15.70 -15.38
N VAL A 26 -10.96 -16.34 -15.41
CA VAL A 26 -10.44 -17.05 -16.58
C VAL A 26 -10.43 -18.55 -16.31
N THR A 27 -11.39 -19.28 -16.90
CA THR A 27 -11.48 -20.74 -16.80
C THR A 27 -12.42 -21.32 -17.86
N GLY A 28 -11.99 -22.45 -18.44
CA GLY A 28 -12.83 -23.34 -19.24
C GLY A 28 -13.57 -24.38 -18.39
N ASN A 29 -13.30 -24.46 -17.08
CA ASN A 29 -13.95 -25.39 -16.16
C ASN A 29 -15.32 -24.84 -15.69
N ASN A 30 -16.40 -25.51 -16.08
CA ASN A 30 -17.77 -25.11 -15.71
C ASN A 30 -18.03 -25.16 -14.20
N PHE A 31 -17.42 -26.10 -13.47
CA PHE A 31 -17.60 -26.17 -12.02
C PHE A 31 -17.03 -24.93 -11.32
N LEU A 32 -15.79 -24.55 -11.68
CA LEU A 32 -15.16 -23.34 -11.13
C LEU A 32 -15.92 -22.09 -11.53
N ARG A 33 -16.45 -22.04 -12.75
CA ARG A 33 -17.31 -20.94 -13.21
C ARG A 33 -18.56 -20.81 -12.35
N ASP A 34 -19.35 -21.88 -12.23
CA ASP A 34 -20.63 -21.86 -11.52
C ASP A 34 -20.45 -21.55 -10.03
N GLU A 35 -19.40 -22.10 -9.41
CA GLU A 35 -19.10 -21.85 -7.99
C GLU A 35 -18.61 -20.42 -7.76
N THR A 36 -17.72 -19.91 -8.61
CA THR A 36 -17.26 -18.52 -8.52
C THR A 36 -18.39 -17.53 -8.76
N GLU A 37 -19.28 -17.79 -9.72
CA GLU A 37 -20.45 -16.94 -9.97
C GLU A 37 -21.36 -16.85 -8.73
N ARG A 38 -21.62 -17.99 -8.06
CA ARG A 38 -22.35 -18.01 -6.77
C ARG A 38 -21.65 -17.16 -5.70
N ILE A 39 -20.34 -17.34 -5.53
CA ILE A 39 -19.54 -16.63 -4.53
C ILE A 39 -19.53 -15.12 -4.80
N VAL A 40 -19.30 -14.72 -6.06
CA VAL A 40 -19.24 -13.32 -6.47
C VAL A 40 -20.59 -12.64 -6.28
N ALA A 41 -21.69 -13.31 -6.63
CA ALA A 41 -23.04 -12.83 -6.43
C ALA A 41 -23.38 -12.68 -4.93
N ALA A 42 -23.00 -13.65 -4.10
CA ALA A 42 -23.18 -13.56 -2.64
C ALA A 42 -22.39 -12.40 -2.03
N ALA A 43 -21.21 -12.11 -2.56
CA ALA A 43 -20.36 -10.99 -2.18
C ALA A 43 -20.70 -9.68 -2.92
N GLY A 44 -21.85 -9.60 -3.62
CA GLY A 44 -22.44 -8.36 -4.13
C GLY A 44 -21.70 -7.67 -5.28
N GLY A 45 -20.89 -8.37 -6.08
CA GLY A 45 -20.23 -7.74 -7.24
C GLY A 45 -20.44 -8.44 -8.57
N SER A 46 -19.80 -7.91 -9.60
CA SER A 46 -19.99 -8.32 -11.00
C SER A 46 -18.85 -9.22 -11.47
N LEU A 47 -19.19 -10.33 -12.12
CA LEU A 47 -18.24 -11.28 -12.69
C LEU A 47 -18.26 -11.21 -14.22
N ARG A 48 -17.09 -10.95 -14.82
CA ARG A 48 -16.83 -11.21 -16.22
C ARG A 48 -16.09 -12.54 -16.34
N THR A 49 -16.48 -13.37 -17.30
CA THR A 49 -15.83 -14.67 -17.54
C THR A 49 -15.14 -14.71 -18.90
N ALA A 50 -13.96 -15.33 -18.94
CA ALA A 50 -13.24 -15.70 -20.15
C ALA A 50 -12.90 -17.20 -20.11
N ALA A 51 -13.00 -17.89 -21.25
CA ALA A 51 -12.69 -19.33 -21.30
C ALA A 51 -11.18 -19.62 -21.35
N ASP A 52 -10.40 -18.66 -21.82
CA ASP A 52 -8.96 -18.81 -22.04
C ASP A 52 -8.25 -17.45 -22.01
N ALA A 53 -6.92 -17.49 -22.06
CA ALA A 53 -6.07 -16.28 -22.05
C ALA A 53 -6.33 -15.35 -23.24
N ALA A 54 -6.72 -15.87 -24.41
CA ALA A 54 -6.96 -15.04 -25.59
C ALA A 54 -8.22 -14.18 -25.42
N GLN A 55 -9.28 -14.76 -24.85
CA GLN A 55 -10.52 -14.04 -24.51
C GLN A 55 -10.32 -13.07 -23.35
N ALA A 56 -9.47 -13.45 -22.38
CA ALA A 56 -9.19 -12.64 -21.21
C ALA A 56 -8.37 -11.38 -21.54
N ALA A 57 -7.57 -11.41 -22.62
CA ALA A 57 -6.63 -10.34 -22.98
C ALA A 57 -7.25 -8.94 -23.05
N ALA A 58 -8.49 -8.80 -23.51
CA ALA A 58 -9.16 -7.50 -23.64
C ALA A 58 -9.66 -6.92 -22.31
N GLY A 59 -9.89 -7.77 -21.29
CA GLY A 59 -10.45 -7.37 -19.99
C GLY A 59 -9.49 -7.54 -18.81
N TRP A 60 -8.31 -8.10 -19.03
CA TRP A 60 -7.35 -8.45 -17.98
C TRP A 60 -6.88 -7.23 -17.17
N ASP A 61 -6.53 -6.15 -17.86
CA ASP A 61 -5.94 -4.96 -17.23
C ASP A 61 -6.95 -4.04 -16.57
N ASN A 62 -8.20 -4.13 -16.99
CA ASN A 62 -9.29 -3.31 -16.47
C ASN A 62 -10.03 -3.97 -15.31
N ALA A 63 -9.69 -5.23 -15.00
CA ALA A 63 -10.28 -5.94 -13.89
C ALA A 63 -9.54 -5.59 -12.58
N ASP A 64 -10.31 -5.31 -11.54
CA ASP A 64 -9.74 -5.03 -10.21
C ASP A 64 -9.12 -6.29 -9.60
N ILE A 65 -9.73 -7.44 -9.91
CA ILE A 65 -9.30 -8.76 -9.44
C ILE A 65 -9.37 -9.74 -10.60
N VAL A 66 -8.28 -10.48 -10.81
CA VAL A 66 -8.22 -11.58 -11.79
C VAL A 66 -8.12 -12.92 -11.06
N LEU A 67 -9.13 -13.76 -11.26
CA LEU A 67 -9.20 -15.14 -10.80
C LEU A 67 -8.87 -16.08 -11.97
N VAL A 68 -8.03 -17.09 -11.75
CA VAL A 68 -7.63 -18.04 -12.79
C VAL A 68 -7.94 -19.46 -12.36
N GLY A 69 -8.57 -20.26 -13.22
CA GLY A 69 -8.84 -21.67 -12.93
C GLY A 69 -7.60 -22.56 -13.08
N SER A 70 -7.58 -23.67 -12.35
CA SER A 70 -6.52 -24.68 -12.38
C SER A 70 -6.40 -25.42 -13.71
N ASP A 71 -7.27 -25.14 -14.68
CA ASP A 71 -7.24 -25.63 -16.07
C ASP A 71 -6.44 -24.71 -17.02
N VAL A 72 -6.19 -23.47 -16.62
CA VAL A 72 -5.42 -22.50 -17.40
C VAL A 72 -3.91 -22.80 -17.25
N ARG A 73 -3.17 -22.78 -18.36
CA ARG A 73 -1.73 -23.09 -18.39
C ARG A 73 -0.86 -21.92 -18.85
N GLU A 74 -1.47 -20.95 -19.52
CA GLU A 74 -0.79 -19.80 -20.11
C GLU A 74 -1.58 -18.53 -19.78
N LEU A 75 -0.87 -17.43 -19.58
CA LEU A 75 -1.45 -16.11 -19.35
C LEU A 75 -1.17 -15.19 -20.54
N PRO A 76 -1.94 -14.10 -20.71
CA PRO A 76 -1.63 -13.08 -21.70
C PRO A 76 -0.17 -12.59 -21.57
N PRO A 77 0.55 -12.39 -22.69
CA PRO A 77 1.96 -12.00 -22.67
C PRO A 77 2.12 -10.58 -22.15
N ARG A 78 2.35 -10.49 -20.84
CA ARG A 78 2.62 -9.29 -20.02
C ARG A 78 1.39 -8.43 -19.73
N ARG A 79 0.83 -8.64 -18.52
CA ARG A 79 0.33 -7.65 -17.53
C ARG A 79 -0.18 -8.39 -16.28
N ARG A 80 -0.48 -7.64 -15.21
CA ARG A 80 -0.74 -8.00 -13.77
C ARG A 80 -0.88 -9.50 -13.45
N ALA A 81 -0.15 -9.98 -12.44
CA ALA A 81 -0.26 -11.36 -11.97
C ALA A 81 -1.69 -11.68 -11.45
N PRO A 82 -2.17 -12.93 -11.57
CA PRO A 82 -3.51 -13.28 -11.10
C PRO A 82 -3.58 -13.24 -9.56
N ALA A 83 -4.62 -12.62 -9.03
CA ALA A 83 -4.82 -12.44 -7.59
C ALA A 83 -5.08 -13.78 -6.88
N VAL A 84 -5.83 -14.69 -7.50
CA VAL A 84 -6.11 -16.01 -6.92
C VAL A 84 -6.18 -17.09 -8.02
N LEU A 85 -5.47 -18.22 -7.80
CA LEU A 85 -5.65 -19.44 -8.57
C LEU A 85 -6.72 -20.34 -7.91
N LEU A 86 -7.76 -20.69 -8.66
CA LEU A 86 -8.89 -21.50 -8.22
C LEU A 86 -8.70 -22.96 -8.60
N GLY A 87 -8.86 -23.87 -7.65
CA GLY A 87 -8.84 -25.32 -7.88
C GLY A 87 -10.15 -25.98 -7.47
N VAL A 88 -10.33 -27.22 -7.92
CA VAL A 88 -11.41 -28.09 -7.45
C VAL A 88 -10.87 -28.92 -6.30
N SER A 89 -11.55 -28.93 -5.16
CA SER A 89 -11.13 -29.73 -4.01
C SER A 89 -11.17 -31.22 -4.33
N GLY A 90 -10.12 -31.93 -3.92
CA GLY A 90 -9.93 -33.34 -4.28
C GLY A 90 -9.20 -33.55 -5.61
N GLU A 91 -8.95 -32.48 -6.37
CA GLU A 91 -8.06 -32.45 -7.54
C GLU A 91 -6.77 -31.68 -7.23
N ASP A 92 -6.16 -31.98 -6.08
CA ASP A 92 -5.03 -31.23 -5.50
C ASP A 92 -3.71 -31.33 -6.30
N GLY A 93 -3.71 -32.06 -7.43
CA GLY A 93 -2.54 -32.38 -8.23
C GLY A 93 -1.93 -31.15 -8.90
N ASN A 94 -0.83 -30.64 -8.32
CA ASN A 94 0.06 -29.62 -8.86
C ASN A 94 -0.47 -28.17 -8.90
N ILE A 95 -1.59 -27.86 -8.23
CA ILE A 95 -2.13 -26.48 -8.21
C ILE A 95 -1.16 -25.47 -7.59
N TRP A 96 -0.44 -25.85 -6.54
CA TRP A 96 0.57 -25.00 -5.90
C TRP A 96 1.78 -24.75 -6.80
N GLN A 97 2.18 -25.76 -7.58
CA GLN A 97 3.24 -25.61 -8.58
C GLN A 97 2.77 -24.74 -9.75
N LEU A 98 1.52 -24.90 -10.17
CA LEU A 98 0.89 -24.07 -11.19
C LEU A 98 0.80 -22.61 -10.72
N ALA A 99 0.42 -22.36 -9.47
CA ALA A 99 0.41 -21.03 -8.87
C ALA A 99 1.78 -20.37 -8.94
N ALA A 100 2.85 -21.11 -8.61
CA ALA A 100 4.22 -20.61 -8.70
C ALA A 100 4.64 -20.30 -10.14
N VAL A 101 4.24 -21.11 -11.12
CA VAL A 101 4.54 -20.88 -12.55
C VAL A 101 3.77 -19.69 -13.11
N LEU A 102 2.51 -19.54 -12.73
CA LEU A 102 1.62 -18.47 -13.19
C LEU A 102 1.78 -17.16 -12.38
N GLY A 103 2.53 -17.19 -11.28
CA GLY A 103 2.72 -16.06 -10.38
C GLY A 103 1.47 -15.70 -9.57
N ALA A 104 0.58 -16.66 -9.32
CA ALA A 104 -0.64 -16.41 -8.55
C ALA A 104 -0.32 -16.11 -7.08
N GLU A 105 -0.91 -15.05 -6.54
CA GLU A 105 -0.64 -14.58 -5.17
C GLU A 105 -1.16 -15.55 -4.11
N ARG A 106 -2.32 -16.16 -4.38
CA ARG A 106 -3.06 -17.04 -3.47
C ARG A 106 -3.68 -18.20 -4.22
N VAL A 107 -4.06 -19.26 -3.50
CA VAL A 107 -4.77 -20.42 -4.04
C VAL A 107 -6.04 -20.67 -3.23
N ALA A 108 -7.15 -20.92 -3.90
CA ALA A 108 -8.42 -21.29 -3.27
C ALA A 108 -8.98 -22.58 -3.90
N LEU A 109 -9.25 -23.59 -3.07
CA LEU A 109 -9.86 -24.85 -3.50
C LEU A 109 -11.36 -24.79 -3.24
N LEU A 110 -12.16 -24.92 -4.29
CA LEU A 110 -13.61 -24.81 -4.25
C LEU A 110 -14.27 -26.20 -4.22
N PRO A 111 -15.36 -26.38 -3.45
CA PRO A 111 -16.13 -25.35 -2.72
C PRO A 111 -15.60 -24.96 -1.32
N GLU A 112 -14.58 -25.61 -0.79
CA GLU A 112 -14.15 -25.54 0.63
C GLU A 112 -13.67 -24.13 1.03
N ALA A 113 -13.01 -23.43 0.11
CA ALA A 113 -12.53 -22.06 0.29
C ALA A 113 -13.56 -21.01 -0.17
N ALA A 114 -14.83 -21.37 -0.40
CA ALA A 114 -15.84 -20.44 -0.90
C ALA A 114 -16.08 -19.24 0.03
N ALA A 115 -16.14 -19.46 1.34
CA ALA A 115 -16.31 -18.40 2.34
C ALA A 115 -15.10 -17.45 2.36
N TRP A 116 -13.89 -18.02 2.36
CA TRP A 116 -12.65 -17.24 2.28
C TRP A 116 -12.59 -16.41 1.00
N LEU A 117 -12.96 -16.98 -0.15
CA LEU A 117 -12.99 -16.25 -1.42
C LEU A 117 -14.04 -15.13 -1.36
N ALA A 118 -15.23 -15.37 -0.81
CA ALA A 118 -16.25 -14.34 -0.64
C ALA A 118 -15.76 -13.16 0.22
N GLU A 119 -15.10 -13.44 1.35
CA GLU A 119 -14.50 -12.44 2.24
C GLU A 119 -13.39 -11.66 1.53
N HIS A 120 -12.48 -12.37 0.84
CA HIS A 120 -11.39 -11.75 0.09
C HIS A 120 -11.91 -10.81 -1.01
N LEU A 121 -12.92 -11.24 -1.77
CA LEU A 121 -13.55 -10.43 -2.81
C LEU A 121 -14.36 -9.26 -2.23
N SER A 122 -14.92 -9.41 -1.03
CA SER A 122 -15.64 -8.34 -0.34
C SER A 122 -14.67 -7.27 0.18
N ALA A 123 -13.59 -7.67 0.84
CA ALA A 123 -12.55 -6.77 1.35
C ALA A 123 -11.90 -5.94 0.24
N SER A 124 -11.73 -6.54 -0.94
CA SER A 124 -11.15 -5.87 -2.11
C SER A 124 -12.15 -4.94 -2.85
N ARG A 125 -13.47 -5.15 -2.70
CA ARG A 125 -14.52 -4.35 -3.37
C ARG A 125 -15.20 -3.33 -2.47
N SER A 126 -15.13 -3.56 -1.18
CA SER A 126 -15.63 -2.70 -0.13
C SER A 126 -14.49 -2.58 0.86
N PRO A 127 -13.61 -1.57 0.75
CA PRO A 127 -13.11 -1.02 1.99
C PRO A 127 -14.39 -0.58 2.72
N GLU A 128 -14.82 -1.30 3.76
CA GLU A 128 -15.59 -0.65 4.81
C GLU A 128 -14.86 0.66 5.09
N ALA A 129 -15.54 1.81 4.96
CA ALA A 129 -14.95 3.16 4.96
C ALA A 129 -13.62 3.25 5.75
N GLY A 130 -12.54 2.93 5.05
CA GLY A 130 -11.26 2.55 5.64
C GLY A 130 -10.18 3.36 4.95
N GLY A 131 -9.19 3.79 5.71
CA GLY A 131 -8.15 4.66 5.23
C GLY A 131 -7.29 4.03 4.16
N HIS A 132 -6.78 4.89 3.29
CA HIS A 132 -5.86 4.50 2.23
C HIS A 132 -4.48 4.17 2.81
N VAL A 133 -3.93 3.02 2.46
CA VAL A 133 -2.62 2.55 2.92
C VAL A 133 -1.55 2.79 1.84
N LEU A 134 -0.72 3.81 2.07
CA LEU A 134 0.41 4.16 1.21
C LEU A 134 1.72 3.60 1.77
N GLY A 135 2.29 2.62 1.08
CA GLY A 135 3.61 2.07 1.36
C GLY A 135 4.74 2.93 0.78
N LEU A 136 5.84 3.09 1.51
CA LEU A 136 7.08 3.70 1.02
C LEU A 136 8.23 2.73 1.24
N THR A 137 9.04 2.53 0.21
CA THR A 137 10.29 1.79 0.34
C THR A 137 11.41 2.41 -0.49
N GLY A 138 12.64 2.29 -0.02
CA GLY A 138 13.82 2.78 -0.74
C GLY A 138 14.36 1.75 -1.73
N GLY A 139 14.44 2.08 -3.00
CA GLY A 139 15.20 1.28 -3.98
C GLY A 139 16.69 1.20 -3.64
N SER A 140 17.23 2.17 -2.91
CA SER A 140 18.59 2.16 -2.40
C SER A 140 18.71 2.83 -1.02
N GLY A 141 19.83 2.59 -0.33
CA GLY A 141 20.10 3.21 0.96
C GLY A 141 20.23 4.72 0.82
N GLY A 142 19.53 5.48 1.68
CA GLY A 142 19.54 6.95 1.62
C GLY A 142 18.64 7.57 0.53
N ALA A 143 17.81 6.78 -0.15
CA ALA A 143 16.85 7.30 -1.12
C ALA A 143 15.80 8.25 -0.52
N GLY A 144 15.60 8.19 0.80
CA GLY A 144 14.77 9.14 1.56
C GLY A 144 13.35 8.65 1.87
N ALA A 145 13.11 7.34 1.89
CA ALA A 145 11.79 6.74 2.19
C ALA A 145 11.21 7.24 3.52
N SER A 146 11.93 7.04 4.62
CA SER A 146 11.55 7.51 5.96
C SER A 146 11.30 9.02 6.03
N THR A 147 12.14 9.80 5.32
CA THR A 147 11.96 11.26 5.25
C THR A 147 10.69 11.65 4.51
N ALA A 148 10.43 11.03 3.36
CA ALA A 148 9.23 11.27 2.59
C ALA A 148 7.98 10.82 3.36
N ALA A 149 8.05 9.68 4.06
CA ALA A 149 6.95 9.16 4.86
C ALA A 149 6.55 10.16 5.96
N ALA A 150 7.52 10.68 6.72
CA ALA A 150 7.27 11.70 7.74
C ALA A 150 6.69 13.00 7.16
N TRP A 151 7.16 13.45 5.99
CA TRP A 151 6.66 14.67 5.35
C TRP A 151 5.27 14.50 4.73
N LEU A 152 4.97 13.33 4.15
CA LEU A 152 3.63 12.99 3.65
C LEU A 152 2.64 12.89 4.81
N ALA A 153 3.04 12.26 5.93
CA ALA A 153 2.20 12.15 7.12
C ALA A 153 1.85 13.53 7.69
N GLN A 154 2.86 14.41 7.80
CA GLN A 154 2.64 15.80 8.20
C GLN A 154 1.71 16.54 7.24
N ALA A 155 1.86 16.34 5.94
CA ALA A 155 1.05 17.01 4.94
C ALA A 155 -0.41 16.53 4.97
N ALA A 156 -0.66 15.22 5.06
CA ALA A 156 -1.99 14.64 5.16
C ALA A 156 -2.73 15.14 6.41
N ALA A 157 -2.07 15.08 7.58
CA ALA A 157 -2.61 15.65 8.81
C ALA A 157 -2.86 17.16 8.71
N GLY A 158 -1.99 17.89 8.01
CA GLY A 158 -2.16 19.33 7.73
C GLY A 158 -3.39 19.66 6.87
N HIS A 159 -3.89 18.69 6.08
CA HIS A 159 -5.16 18.80 5.34
C HIS A 159 -6.38 18.32 6.15
N GLY A 160 -6.18 17.94 7.42
CA GLY A 160 -7.24 17.51 8.33
C GLY A 160 -7.53 16.01 8.30
N ALA A 161 -6.75 15.23 7.55
CA ALA A 161 -6.93 13.78 7.52
C ALA A 161 -6.50 13.14 8.85
N ARG A 162 -7.23 12.13 9.31
CA ARG A 162 -6.76 11.26 10.39
C ARG A 162 -5.64 10.39 9.87
N THR A 163 -4.40 10.72 10.23
CA THR A 163 -3.20 10.09 9.65
C THR A 163 -2.42 9.26 10.66
N LEU A 164 -1.97 8.08 10.22
CA LEU A 164 -1.04 7.21 10.93
C LEU A 164 0.25 7.00 10.12
N LEU A 165 1.41 7.12 10.76
CA LEU A 165 2.71 6.72 10.23
C LEU A 165 3.20 5.44 10.92
N ILE A 166 3.44 4.37 10.17
CA ILE A 166 3.93 3.08 10.67
C ILE A 166 5.38 2.86 10.24
N ASP A 167 6.22 2.50 11.18
CA ASP A 167 7.62 2.10 10.99
C ASP A 167 7.72 0.59 10.73
N GLY A 168 7.99 0.20 9.49
CA GLY A 168 8.12 -1.21 9.09
C GLY A 168 9.53 -1.78 9.22
N ASP A 169 10.53 -0.97 9.59
CA ASP A 169 11.93 -1.40 9.64
C ASP A 169 12.45 -1.56 11.08
N PRO A 170 12.41 -2.77 11.66
CA PRO A 170 12.97 -3.01 13.01
C PRO A 170 14.44 -2.65 13.12
N TRP A 171 15.19 -2.59 12.01
CA TRP A 171 16.62 -2.30 11.98
C TRP A 171 16.92 -0.84 11.60
N GLY A 172 15.90 -0.01 11.37
CA GLY A 172 16.00 1.38 10.91
C GLY A 172 16.39 2.39 11.99
N GLY A 173 16.46 1.97 13.26
CA GLY A 173 16.80 2.85 14.40
C GLY A 173 15.62 3.63 14.98
N GLY A 174 14.40 3.36 14.52
CA GLY A 174 13.16 3.95 15.04
C GLY A 174 12.84 5.32 14.43
N LEU A 175 11.69 5.43 13.76
CA LEU A 175 11.15 6.70 13.29
C LEU A 175 10.97 7.73 14.41
N GLU A 176 10.74 7.32 15.66
CA GLU A 176 10.56 8.26 16.78
C GLU A 176 11.74 9.22 16.98
N LEU A 177 12.98 8.78 16.71
CA LEU A 177 14.16 9.66 16.77
C LEU A 177 14.13 10.73 15.69
N THR A 178 13.66 10.35 14.49
CA THR A 178 13.50 11.29 13.37
C THR A 178 12.42 12.33 13.65
N LEU A 179 11.41 11.94 14.43
CA LEU A 179 10.29 12.78 14.84
C LEU A 179 10.58 13.60 16.12
N ALA A 180 11.68 13.34 16.83
CA ALA A 180 11.95 13.83 18.19
C ALA A 180 10.80 13.55 19.17
N ALA A 181 10.30 12.31 19.10
CA ALA A 181 9.12 11.88 19.83
C ALA A 181 9.39 10.66 20.73
N GLU A 182 10.65 10.35 21.03
CA GLU A 182 11.06 9.21 21.87
C GLU A 182 10.44 9.25 23.28
N ASP A 183 10.29 10.45 23.85
CA ASP A 183 9.67 10.65 25.17
C ASP A 183 8.13 10.78 25.10
N THR A 184 7.53 10.69 23.90
CA THR A 184 6.08 10.83 23.72
C THR A 184 5.38 9.54 24.17
N PRO A 185 4.47 9.61 25.16
CA PRO A 185 3.77 8.45 25.67
C PRO A 185 2.83 7.85 24.62
N GLY A 186 2.73 6.52 24.62
CA GLY A 186 1.88 5.77 23.71
C GLY A 186 2.54 4.46 23.28
N LEU A 187 1.78 3.60 22.62
CA LEU A 187 2.24 2.26 22.21
C LEU A 187 3.39 2.34 21.18
N ARG A 188 4.30 1.37 21.27
CA ARG A 188 5.32 1.03 20.28
C ARG A 188 5.16 -0.42 19.83
N TRP A 189 5.90 -0.83 18.80
CA TRP A 189 5.85 -2.22 18.31
C TRP A 189 6.02 -3.30 19.40
N PRO A 190 6.96 -3.17 20.36
CA PRO A 190 7.08 -4.15 21.45
C PRO A 190 5.82 -4.32 22.30
N ASP A 191 5.03 -3.26 22.48
CA ASP A 191 3.78 -3.32 23.27
C ASP A 191 2.66 -4.09 22.54
N LEU A 192 2.78 -4.20 21.21
CA LEU A 192 1.85 -4.89 20.32
C LEU A 192 2.34 -6.28 19.90
N ALA A 193 3.56 -6.67 20.30
CA ALA A 193 4.19 -7.93 19.89
C ALA A 193 3.41 -9.18 20.32
N GLU A 194 2.66 -9.09 21.42
CA GLU A 194 1.83 -10.17 21.95
C GLU A 194 0.33 -9.98 21.66
N ALA A 195 -0.06 -8.95 20.89
CA ALA A 195 -1.45 -8.74 20.50
C ALA A 195 -1.93 -9.96 19.68
N ARG A 196 -2.97 -10.64 20.18
CA ARG A 196 -3.59 -11.79 19.51
C ARG A 196 -5.03 -11.46 19.13
N GLY A 197 -5.45 -11.90 17.96
CA GLY A 197 -6.81 -11.67 17.46
C GLY A 197 -6.99 -10.25 16.93
N SER A 198 -8.23 -9.80 16.83
CA SER A 198 -8.56 -8.47 16.32
C SER A 198 -8.18 -7.38 17.32
N ILE A 199 -7.61 -6.30 16.80
CA ILE A 199 -7.37 -5.07 17.55
C ILE A 199 -8.54 -4.11 17.29
N ASP A 200 -9.06 -3.50 18.34
CA ASP A 200 -10.05 -2.43 18.22
C ASP A 200 -9.40 -1.17 17.66
N HIS A 201 -9.96 -0.64 16.58
CA HIS A 201 -9.37 0.46 15.83
C HIS A 201 -9.41 1.78 16.60
N ALA A 202 -10.45 2.03 17.40
CA ALA A 202 -10.56 3.23 18.21
C ALA A 202 -9.57 3.18 19.38
N GLN A 203 -9.49 2.04 20.07
CA GLN A 203 -8.51 1.83 21.13
C GLN A 203 -7.07 1.95 20.63
N LEU A 204 -6.76 1.39 19.45
CA LEU A 204 -5.45 1.55 18.83
C LEU A 204 -5.17 3.03 18.57
N SER A 205 -6.09 3.74 17.92
CA SER A 205 -5.94 5.17 17.60
C SER A 205 -5.67 6.03 18.84
N ASP A 206 -6.44 5.80 19.91
CA ASP A 206 -6.34 6.56 21.17
C ASP A 206 -5.05 6.23 21.97
N SER A 207 -4.45 5.07 21.73
CA SER A 207 -3.27 4.61 22.49
C SER A 207 -1.95 4.93 21.79
N LEU A 208 -1.98 5.39 20.54
CA LEU A 208 -0.77 5.71 19.78
C LEU A 208 -0.23 7.11 20.13
N PRO A 209 1.10 7.29 20.18
CA PRO A 209 1.71 8.60 20.34
C PRO A 209 1.42 9.49 19.13
N VAL A 210 1.44 10.81 19.33
CA VAL A 210 1.18 11.81 18.29
C VAL A 210 2.37 12.75 18.14
N ALA A 211 2.83 12.94 16.90
CA ALA A 211 3.87 13.92 16.56
C ALA A 211 3.49 14.64 15.26
N GLY A 212 3.78 15.94 15.17
CA GLY A 212 3.57 16.67 13.91
C GLY A 212 2.13 16.76 13.40
N GLY A 213 1.14 16.42 14.24
CA GLY A 213 -0.29 16.40 13.89
C GLY A 213 -0.83 15.03 13.47
N PHE A 214 -0.02 13.97 13.47
CA PHE A 214 -0.42 12.61 13.11
C PHE A 214 -0.03 11.61 14.19
N SER A 215 -0.75 10.48 14.27
CA SER A 215 -0.37 9.35 15.12
C SER A 215 0.79 8.58 14.49
N PHE A 216 1.63 7.94 15.29
CA PHE A 216 2.70 7.10 14.77
C PHE A 216 2.86 5.80 15.55
N LEU A 217 3.27 4.72 14.87
CA LEU A 217 3.71 3.47 15.48
C LEU A 217 5.16 3.22 15.04
N SER A 218 6.10 3.27 16.00
CA SER A 218 7.52 3.16 15.72
C SER A 218 8.20 2.02 16.47
N TRP A 219 9.31 1.53 15.94
CA TRP A 219 10.27 0.77 16.73
C TRP A 219 11.00 1.70 17.70
N PRO A 220 11.29 1.26 18.94
CA PRO A 220 12.02 2.09 19.87
C PRO A 220 13.43 2.44 19.35
N GLY A 221 13.81 3.71 19.47
CA GLY A 221 15.12 4.25 19.11
C GLY A 221 16.23 3.88 20.08
N THR A 222 16.32 2.59 20.44
CA THR A 222 17.24 2.10 21.46
C THR A 222 18.27 1.13 20.87
N ARG A 223 19.33 0.87 21.63
CA ARG A 223 20.36 -0.13 21.28
C ARG A 223 19.92 -1.58 21.53
N GLU A 224 18.74 -1.78 22.09
CA GLU A 224 18.23 -3.12 22.41
C GLU A 224 17.82 -3.84 21.13
N ARG A 225 17.94 -5.17 21.13
CA ARG A 225 17.52 -5.95 19.97
C ARG A 225 15.99 -5.85 19.85
N PRO A 226 15.44 -5.50 18.68
CA PRO A 226 14.00 -5.51 18.46
C PRO A 226 13.43 -6.89 18.78
N PRO A 227 12.35 -6.98 19.59
CA PRO A 227 11.65 -8.25 19.77
C PRO A 227 11.06 -8.72 18.44
N ALA A 228 10.88 -10.03 18.30
CA ALA A 228 10.13 -10.57 17.18
C ALA A 228 8.65 -10.19 17.35
N VAL A 229 8.05 -9.59 16.33
CA VAL A 229 6.61 -9.35 16.24
C VAL A 229 6.04 -10.40 15.29
N ASP A 230 5.00 -11.11 15.73
CA ASP A 230 4.38 -12.16 14.93
C ASP A 230 3.68 -11.54 13.69
N PRO A 231 3.75 -12.18 12.51
CA PRO A 231 3.04 -11.69 11.33
C PRO A 231 1.54 -11.49 11.54
N ALA A 232 0.89 -12.28 12.40
CA ALA A 232 -0.52 -12.08 12.72
C ALA A 232 -0.75 -10.81 13.55
N SER A 233 0.20 -10.42 14.41
CA SER A 233 0.13 -9.15 15.14
C SER A 233 0.31 -7.96 14.18
N VAL A 234 1.23 -8.07 13.21
CA VAL A 234 1.37 -7.05 12.16
C VAL A 234 0.06 -6.91 11.37
N ALA A 235 -0.52 -8.02 10.91
CA ALA A 235 -1.77 -8.03 10.16
C ALA A 235 -2.92 -7.41 10.96
N ALA A 236 -3.04 -7.73 12.26
CA ALA A 236 -4.06 -7.15 13.14
C ALA A 236 -3.88 -5.64 13.33
N VAL A 237 -2.65 -5.14 13.40
CA VAL A 237 -2.34 -3.71 13.46
C VAL A 237 -2.70 -3.03 12.15
N MET A 238 -2.32 -3.60 11.01
CA MET A 238 -2.63 -3.06 9.68
C MET A 238 -4.14 -2.98 9.43
N ASP A 239 -4.89 -4.00 9.82
CA ASP A 239 -6.35 -4.03 9.74
C ASP A 239 -7.00 -2.96 10.64
N ALA A 240 -6.56 -2.86 11.91
CA ALA A 240 -7.05 -1.82 12.81
C ALA A 240 -6.66 -0.41 12.35
N ALA A 241 -5.47 -0.24 11.79
CA ALA A 241 -4.99 1.02 11.21
C ALA A 241 -5.87 1.45 10.03
N ARG A 242 -6.14 0.53 9.10
CA ARG A 242 -7.03 0.77 7.95
C ARG A 242 -8.43 1.18 8.41
N ARG A 243 -8.97 0.60 9.48
CA ARG A 243 -10.29 0.97 10.02
C ARG A 243 -10.29 2.25 10.87
N GLY A 244 -9.16 2.60 11.48
CA GLY A 244 -9.05 3.70 12.45
C GLY A 244 -8.63 5.05 11.87
N PHE A 245 -7.96 5.04 10.72
CA PHE A 245 -7.36 6.22 10.10
C PHE A 245 -7.88 6.41 8.68
N GLU A 246 -7.77 7.62 8.14
CA GLU A 246 -8.13 7.95 6.75
C GLU A 246 -6.93 7.81 5.82
N VAL A 247 -5.73 8.03 6.34
CA VAL A 247 -4.46 7.83 5.61
C VAL A 247 -3.49 7.08 6.51
N VAL A 248 -3.05 5.91 6.08
CA VAL A 248 -2.00 5.13 6.73
C VAL A 248 -0.77 5.17 5.83
N ILE A 249 0.34 5.65 6.36
CA ILE A 249 1.62 5.71 5.65
C ILE A 249 2.54 4.69 6.29
N VAL A 250 3.04 3.73 5.51
CA VAL A 250 3.94 2.70 6.01
C VAL A 250 5.34 2.95 5.45
N ASP A 251 6.30 3.27 6.30
CA ASP A 251 7.71 3.19 5.94
C ASP A 251 8.13 1.72 5.98
N ILE A 252 7.95 1.00 4.87
CA ILE A 252 8.08 -0.47 4.81
C ILE A 252 9.50 -0.92 5.17
N GLY A 253 10.51 -0.07 4.99
CA GLY A 253 11.89 -0.53 4.99
C GLY A 253 12.23 -1.38 3.75
N ARG A 254 13.43 -1.96 3.75
CA ARG A 254 13.99 -2.65 2.56
C ARG A 254 14.33 -4.11 2.82
N GLY A 255 14.17 -4.57 4.06
CA GLY A 255 14.41 -5.95 4.44
C GLY A 255 13.33 -6.87 3.86
N THR A 256 13.71 -8.09 3.49
CA THR A 256 12.78 -9.09 2.95
C THR A 256 11.60 -9.34 3.89
N ASP A 257 11.85 -9.41 5.21
CA ASP A 257 10.80 -9.65 6.20
C ASP A 257 9.81 -8.47 6.27
N SER A 258 10.30 -7.22 6.23
CA SER A 258 9.43 -6.05 6.24
C SER A 258 8.61 -5.93 4.96
N LEU A 259 9.20 -6.18 3.79
CA LEU A 259 8.48 -6.20 2.52
C LEU A 259 7.35 -7.26 2.56
N ARG A 260 7.65 -8.46 3.06
CA ARG A 260 6.64 -9.52 3.21
C ARG A 260 5.53 -9.15 4.19
N SER A 261 5.86 -8.44 5.25
CA SER A 261 4.92 -8.13 6.34
C SER A 261 3.99 -6.96 6.01
N PHE A 262 4.42 -6.00 5.17
CA PHE A 262 3.68 -4.75 4.97
C PHE A 262 3.26 -4.49 3.53
N ALA A 263 4.04 -4.93 2.53
CA ALA A 263 3.81 -4.51 1.14
C ALA A 263 2.47 -5.00 0.59
N TRP A 264 1.99 -6.17 1.05
CA TRP A 264 0.73 -6.77 0.64
C TRP A 264 -0.51 -6.05 1.14
N ASP A 265 -0.40 -5.32 2.25
CA ASP A 265 -1.50 -4.58 2.87
C ASP A 265 -1.58 -3.13 2.37
N CYS A 266 -0.67 -2.73 1.48
CA CYS A 266 -0.65 -1.41 0.85
C CYS A 266 -1.58 -1.37 -0.36
N ASP A 267 -2.33 -0.28 -0.51
CA ASP A 267 -3.13 -0.02 -1.71
C ASP A 267 -2.25 0.52 -2.85
N ARG A 268 -1.18 1.25 -2.49
CA ARG A 268 -0.13 1.74 -3.39
C ARG A 268 1.22 1.73 -2.71
N ILE A 269 2.28 1.50 -3.47
CA ILE A 269 3.67 1.61 -3.01
C ILE A 269 4.40 2.71 -3.78
N LEU A 270 5.09 3.61 -3.08
CA LEU A 270 6.09 4.49 -3.66
C LEU A 270 7.47 3.89 -3.48
N LEU A 271 8.12 3.59 -4.60
CA LEU A 271 9.52 3.22 -4.65
C LEU A 271 10.38 4.48 -4.76
N LEU A 272 11.17 4.77 -3.73
CA LEU A 272 12.06 5.93 -3.69
C LEU A 272 13.44 5.57 -4.21
N ALA A 273 13.95 6.34 -5.16
CA ALA A 273 15.31 6.20 -5.68
C ALA A 273 15.98 7.57 -5.81
N THR A 274 17.32 7.61 -5.75
CA THR A 274 18.05 8.83 -6.14
C THR A 274 18.26 8.87 -7.65
N ALA A 275 18.47 10.05 -8.24
CA ALA A 275 18.84 10.25 -9.65
C ALA A 275 20.26 9.74 -10.00
N GLN A 276 20.59 8.49 -9.65
CA GLN A 276 21.89 7.84 -9.80
C GLN A 276 21.74 6.42 -10.33
N LEU A 277 22.64 6.00 -11.23
CA LEU A 277 22.60 4.67 -11.86
C LEU A 277 22.57 3.53 -10.84
N LYS A 278 23.42 3.58 -9.81
CA LYS A 278 23.47 2.54 -8.76
C LYS A 278 22.13 2.43 -8.02
N SER A 279 21.44 3.55 -7.81
CA SER A 279 20.12 3.54 -7.18
C SER A 279 19.05 2.98 -8.10
N ALA A 280 19.10 3.28 -9.40
CA ALA A 280 18.17 2.74 -10.39
C ALA A 280 18.31 1.21 -10.50
N VAL A 281 19.55 0.69 -10.56
CA VAL A 281 19.80 -0.76 -10.58
C VAL A 281 19.33 -1.44 -9.30
N ALA A 282 19.53 -0.81 -8.14
CA ALA A 282 19.05 -1.35 -6.87
C ALA A 282 17.51 -1.33 -6.78
N ALA A 283 16.87 -0.26 -7.27
CA ALA A 283 15.41 -0.16 -7.39
C ALA A 283 14.84 -1.25 -8.31
N ALA A 284 15.45 -1.51 -9.46
CA ALA A 284 15.05 -2.58 -10.37
C ALA A 284 15.09 -3.96 -9.71
N ARG A 285 16.08 -4.23 -8.84
CA ARG A 285 16.16 -5.48 -8.09
C ARG A 285 15.03 -5.59 -7.07
N LEU A 286 14.83 -4.54 -6.29
CA LEU A 286 13.79 -4.49 -5.26
C LEU A 286 12.38 -4.63 -5.88
N LEU A 287 12.16 -4.05 -7.05
CA LEU A 287 10.88 -4.15 -7.77
C LEU A 287 10.47 -5.60 -8.04
N ASN A 288 11.41 -6.53 -8.26
CA ASN A 288 11.08 -7.95 -8.43
C ASN A 288 10.65 -8.66 -7.14
N GLU A 289 10.89 -8.04 -5.98
CA GLU A 289 10.50 -8.56 -4.66
C GLU A 289 9.18 -7.95 -4.17
N LEU A 290 8.67 -6.91 -4.84
CA LEU A 290 7.40 -6.28 -4.48
C LEU A 290 6.23 -7.13 -4.97
N PRO A 291 5.12 -7.18 -4.21
CA PRO A 291 3.86 -7.73 -4.71
C PRO A 291 3.34 -6.88 -5.88
N PRO A 292 2.41 -7.39 -6.69
CA PRO A 292 1.84 -6.67 -7.84
C PRO A 292 0.79 -5.62 -7.40
N VAL A 293 1.14 -4.85 -6.36
CA VAL A 293 0.45 -3.66 -5.89
C VAL A 293 0.81 -2.49 -6.80
N ASP A 294 -0.12 -1.56 -6.99
CA ASP A 294 0.14 -0.35 -7.78
C ASP A 294 1.39 0.36 -7.24
N THR A 295 2.40 0.50 -8.08
CA THR A 295 3.73 0.95 -7.67
C THR A 295 4.15 2.14 -8.50
N GLY A 296 4.45 3.25 -7.84
CA GLY A 296 4.96 4.46 -8.46
C GLY A 296 6.40 4.75 -8.07
N LEU A 297 7.10 5.46 -8.95
CA LEU A 297 8.47 5.90 -8.70
C LEU A 297 8.49 7.34 -8.19
N VAL A 298 9.25 7.56 -7.11
CA VAL A 298 9.63 8.90 -6.65
C VAL A 298 11.14 9.04 -6.72
N ILE A 299 11.60 10.05 -7.46
CA ILE A 299 13.02 10.34 -7.59
C ILE A 299 13.44 11.44 -6.61
N ARG A 300 14.36 11.13 -5.69
CA ARG A 300 15.06 12.14 -4.90
C ARG A 300 16.11 12.83 -5.75
N GLY A 301 15.98 14.14 -5.89
CA GLY A 301 16.93 14.96 -6.65
C GLY A 301 16.47 16.40 -6.84
N ASN A 302 17.29 17.17 -7.54
CA ASN A 302 16.97 18.52 -8.00
C ASN A 302 16.87 18.54 -9.53
N PRO A 303 16.18 19.53 -10.14
CA PRO A 303 16.23 19.74 -11.58
C PRO A 303 17.69 19.82 -12.07
N GLY A 304 18.06 18.97 -13.03
CA GLY A 304 19.43 18.87 -13.56
C GLY A 304 20.39 17.98 -12.77
N ALA A 305 19.92 17.23 -11.77
CA ALA A 305 20.76 16.28 -11.05
C ALA A 305 20.95 14.97 -11.82
N GLY A 306 22.22 14.56 -12.02
CA GLY A 306 22.60 13.20 -12.40
C GLY A 306 21.88 12.65 -13.63
N MET A 307 21.03 11.64 -13.40
CA MET A 307 20.22 10.99 -14.44
C MET A 307 18.80 11.56 -14.48
N ASP A 308 18.25 11.61 -15.69
CA ASP A 308 16.90 12.13 -15.93
C ASP A 308 15.83 11.23 -15.29
N ALA A 309 14.94 11.83 -14.49
CA ALA A 309 13.95 11.08 -13.70
C ALA A 309 12.93 10.32 -14.58
N PRO A 310 12.38 10.89 -15.67
CA PRO A 310 11.54 10.15 -16.61
C PRO A 310 12.27 8.98 -17.27
N LEU A 311 13.56 9.12 -17.60
CA LEU A 311 14.33 8.02 -18.19
C LEU A 311 14.50 6.85 -17.22
N ILE A 312 14.71 7.13 -15.93
CA ILE A 312 14.74 6.08 -14.89
C ILE A 312 13.37 5.41 -14.80
N ALA A 313 12.29 6.19 -14.77
CA ALA A 313 10.92 5.68 -14.68
C ALA A 313 10.59 4.75 -15.85
N GLU A 314 10.89 5.17 -17.08
CA GLU A 314 10.74 4.36 -18.29
C GLU A 314 11.56 3.08 -18.22
N SER A 315 12.83 3.17 -17.78
CA SER A 315 13.72 2.01 -17.65
C SER A 315 13.24 0.99 -16.61
N LEU A 316 12.55 1.46 -15.57
CA LEU A 316 11.96 0.61 -14.52
C LEU A 316 10.55 0.15 -14.88
N GLY A 317 9.93 0.68 -15.92
CA GLY A 317 8.55 0.41 -16.28
C GLY A 317 7.54 0.92 -15.24
N LEU A 318 7.88 1.98 -14.49
CA LEU A 318 7.03 2.54 -13.43
C LEU A 318 6.55 3.95 -13.79
N PRO A 319 5.33 4.35 -13.40
CA PRO A 319 4.91 5.74 -13.49
C PRO A 319 5.74 6.63 -12.56
N LEU A 320 6.15 7.81 -13.04
CA LEU A 320 6.84 8.81 -12.23
C LEU A 320 5.81 9.64 -11.46
N HIS A 321 5.71 9.43 -10.15
CA HIS A 321 4.73 10.10 -9.28
C HIS A 321 5.24 11.37 -8.61
N GLY A 322 6.55 11.60 -8.61
CA GLY A 322 7.08 12.87 -8.13
C GLY A 322 8.59 12.93 -8.01
N VAL A 323 9.04 14.13 -7.66
CA VAL A 323 10.45 14.40 -7.33
C VAL A 323 10.52 14.86 -5.88
N LEU A 324 11.15 14.06 -5.04
CA LEU A 324 11.44 14.43 -3.65
C LEU A 324 12.59 15.45 -3.66
N PRO A 325 12.36 16.71 -3.26
CA PRO A 325 13.38 17.75 -3.36
C PRO A 325 14.53 17.49 -2.39
N GLU A 326 15.76 17.80 -2.82
CA GLU A 326 16.89 17.84 -1.89
C GLU A 326 16.86 19.14 -1.09
N VAL A 327 16.47 19.01 0.18
CA VAL A 327 16.48 20.15 1.11
C VAL A 327 17.81 20.21 1.84
N ARG A 328 18.51 21.34 1.71
CA ARG A 328 19.77 21.57 2.44
C ARG A 328 19.51 21.48 3.95
N GLY A 329 20.31 20.66 4.62
CA GLY A 329 20.24 20.45 6.07
C GLY A 329 19.30 19.33 6.51
N THR A 330 18.69 18.55 5.61
CA THR A 330 17.81 17.43 5.99
C THR A 330 18.46 16.46 6.97
N GLY A 331 19.69 16.02 6.71
CA GLY A 331 20.39 15.09 7.62
C GLY A 331 20.55 15.69 9.01
N THR A 332 21.10 16.91 9.11
CA THR A 332 21.24 17.62 10.39
C THR A 332 19.89 17.86 11.08
N ALA A 333 18.84 18.16 10.32
CA ALA A 333 17.51 18.34 10.89
C ALA A 333 16.94 17.04 11.44
N ALA A 334 17.16 15.90 10.79
CA ALA A 334 16.75 14.59 11.30
C ALA A 334 17.47 14.25 12.61
N GLU A 335 18.80 14.42 12.67
CA GLU A 335 19.60 14.17 13.89
C GLU A 335 19.22 15.08 15.08
N LEU A 336 18.66 16.25 14.80
CA LEU A 336 18.22 17.21 15.81
C LEU A 336 16.72 17.15 16.09
N GLY A 337 15.97 16.19 15.50
CA GLY A 337 14.53 16.08 15.69
C GLY A 337 13.70 17.20 15.04
N ARG A 338 14.28 17.91 14.07
CA ARG A 338 13.70 19.08 13.39
C ARG A 338 13.27 18.76 11.97
N LEU A 339 13.17 17.48 11.59
CA LEU A 339 12.82 17.09 10.23
C LEU A 339 11.46 17.67 9.80
N LEU A 340 10.50 17.66 10.72
CA LEU A 340 9.15 18.17 10.49
C LEU A 340 9.10 19.69 10.26
N GLU A 341 10.10 20.45 10.70
CA GLU A 341 10.18 21.88 10.37
C GLU A 341 10.46 22.09 8.87
N LEU A 342 11.24 21.18 8.26
CA LEU A 342 11.55 21.24 6.83
C LEU A 342 10.35 20.87 5.97
N GLY A 343 9.43 20.05 6.49
CA GLY A 343 8.18 19.68 5.80
C GLY A 343 7.29 20.86 5.45
N ARG A 344 7.40 21.96 6.21
CA ARG A 344 6.67 23.22 5.96
C ARG A 344 7.21 24.03 4.79
N ARG A 345 8.39 23.69 4.26
CA ARG A 345 9.00 24.42 3.14
C ARG A 345 8.22 24.19 1.85
N LYS A 346 8.11 25.24 1.03
CA LYS A 346 7.34 25.23 -0.22
C LYS A 346 7.66 24.04 -1.16
N PRO A 347 8.93 23.66 -1.41
CA PRO A 347 9.23 22.51 -2.26
C PRO A 347 8.72 21.19 -1.70
N VAL A 348 8.81 20.98 -0.38
CA VAL A 348 8.34 19.77 0.29
C VAL A 348 6.82 19.70 0.29
N ARG A 349 6.15 20.82 0.61
CA ARG A 349 4.69 20.92 0.53
C ARG A 349 4.17 20.64 -0.88
N ARG A 350 4.87 21.12 -1.92
CA ARG A 350 4.50 20.86 -3.31
C ARG A 350 4.66 19.38 -3.67
N PHE A 351 5.75 18.76 -3.24
CA PHE A 351 5.95 17.31 -3.41
C PHE A 351 4.84 16.53 -2.71
N ALA A 352 4.58 16.83 -1.43
CA ALA A 352 3.58 16.12 -0.66
C ALA A 352 2.17 16.31 -1.21
N ALA A 353 1.78 17.52 -1.60
CA ALA A 353 0.50 17.77 -2.25
C ALA A 353 0.34 16.95 -3.54
N GLY A 354 1.36 16.95 -4.42
CA GLY A 354 1.29 16.18 -5.66
C GLY A 354 1.20 14.67 -5.45
N VAL A 355 1.83 14.13 -4.39
CA VAL A 355 1.70 12.72 -4.04
C VAL A 355 0.33 12.40 -3.43
N LEU A 356 -0.17 13.27 -2.55
CA LEU A 356 -1.49 13.08 -1.93
C LEU A 356 -2.63 13.23 -2.94
N GLU A 357 -2.51 14.14 -3.92
CA GLU A 357 -3.45 14.26 -5.05
C GLU A 357 -3.53 12.97 -5.88
N LEU A 358 -2.46 12.18 -5.96
CA LEU A 358 -2.50 10.87 -6.62
C LEU A 358 -3.27 9.82 -5.82
N LEU A 359 -3.44 10.02 -4.51
CA LEU A 359 -4.35 9.22 -3.69
C LEU A 359 -5.82 9.68 -3.92
N ASP A 360 -6.02 10.88 -4.46
CA ASP A 360 -7.32 11.51 -4.72
C ASP A 360 -7.87 11.26 -6.15
N GLY A 361 -7.07 10.81 -7.12
CA GLY A 361 -7.52 10.51 -8.51
C GLY A 361 -6.56 9.57 -9.27
N ASP A 362 -7.03 8.54 -9.97
CA ASP A 362 -7.68 8.57 -11.29
C ASP A 362 -8.64 9.74 -11.57
N ALA A 363 -8.06 10.87 -11.96
CA ALA A 363 -8.58 11.80 -12.97
C ALA A 363 -7.39 12.66 -13.43
N PRO A 364 -7.06 12.75 -14.73
CA PRO A 364 -8.00 12.92 -15.84
C PRO A 364 -8.09 11.77 -16.85
#